data_AF-A0A950LWS5-F1
#
_entry.id   AF-A0A950LWS5-F1
#
_cell.length_a   1.000
_cell.length_b   1.000
_cell.length_c   1.000
_cell.angle_alpha   90.00
_cell.angle_beta   90.00
_cell.angle_gamma   90.00
#
_symmetry.space_group_name_H-M   'P 1'
#
loop_
_entity.id
_entity.type
_entity.pdbx_description
1 polymer ?
#
loop_
_entity_poly.entity_id
_entity_poly.type
_entity_poly.pdbx_seq_one_letter_code
_entity_poly.pdbx_strand_id
1 'polypeptide(L)'
;MDEGTTQQFYIATKSAPPDDRTRVLKYGPIFAVFDRYGDVETIGLGEEGIFYQGTRFLSELALFLGNSRPLLLSSTVREDNSLFTADLTNVDLLENQQITIPRGSLHITR
;
A
#
# COMPACT_ATOMS: atom_id res chain seq x y z
N MET A 1 -41.19 24.10 -0.18
CA MET A 1 -40.16 23.57 0.71
C MET A 1 -40.03 22.12 0.35
N ASP A 2 -39.00 21.76 -0.41
CA ASP A 2 -38.71 20.38 -0.79
C ASP A 2 -37.18 20.24 -0.73
N GLU A 3 -36.69 19.71 0.39
CA GLU A 3 -35.25 19.51 0.63
C GLU A 3 -34.82 18.25 -0.12
N GLY A 4 -34.10 18.45 -1.21
CA GLY A 4 -33.45 17.37 -1.96
C GLY A 4 -32.31 16.77 -1.14
N THR A 5 -32.55 15.61 -0.53
CA THR A 5 -31.53 14.82 0.14
C THR A 5 -30.53 14.30 -0.89
N THR A 6 -29.38 14.95 -1.03
CA THR A 6 -28.27 14.47 -1.86
C THR A 6 -27.71 13.19 -1.23
N GLN A 7 -28.13 12.02 -1.74
CA GLN A 7 -27.50 10.75 -1.37
C GLN A 7 -26.06 10.73 -1.91
N GLN A 8 -25.12 10.83 -0.97
CA GLN A 8 -23.70 10.79 -1.26
C GLN A 8 -23.28 9.32 -1.42
N PHE A 9 -23.26 8.84 -2.66
CA PHE A 9 -22.75 7.50 -2.96
C PHE A 9 -21.22 7.51 -2.86
N TYR A 10 -20.68 6.81 -1.86
CA TYR A 10 -19.26 6.49 -1.83
C TYR A 10 -18.97 5.45 -2.92
N ILE A 11 -18.42 5.90 -4.04
CA ILE A 11 -17.84 4.98 -5.03
C ILE A 11 -16.50 4.51 -4.47
N ALA A 12 -16.50 3.33 -3.87
CA ALA A 12 -15.28 2.57 -3.62
C ALA A 12 -14.71 2.16 -4.99
N THR A 13 -13.86 3.02 -5.54
CA THR A 13 -13.01 2.66 -6.67
C THR A 13 -12.13 1.50 -6.22
N LYS A 14 -12.40 0.29 -6.77
CA LYS A 14 -11.70 -0.96 -6.42
C LYS A 14 -10.23 -0.97 -6.85
N SER A 15 -9.81 -0.02 -7.67
CA SER A 15 -8.43 0.15 -8.07
C SER A 15 -8.18 1.59 -8.49
N ALA A 16 -7.16 2.23 -7.90
CA ALA A 16 -6.60 3.44 -8.50
C ALA A 16 -6.17 3.12 -9.95
N PRO A 17 -6.17 4.10 -10.87
CA PRO A 17 -5.51 3.94 -12.16
C PRO A 17 -4.09 3.39 -11.92
N PRO A 18 -3.51 2.61 -12.85
CA PRO A 18 -2.18 2.06 -12.71
C PRO A 18 -1.14 3.18 -12.75
N ASP A 19 -1.02 3.93 -11.66
CA ASP A 19 0.23 4.53 -11.25
C ASP A 19 1.01 3.40 -10.56
N ASP A 20 1.34 2.42 -11.42
CA ASP A 20 1.83 1.06 -11.19
C ASP A 20 3.36 1.05 -11.27
N ARG A 21 3.97 2.08 -10.72
CA ARG A 21 5.43 2.17 -10.67
C ARG A 21 5.89 1.35 -9.49
N THR A 22 6.50 0.20 -9.78
CA THR A 22 7.32 -0.51 -8.81
C THR A 22 8.35 0.44 -8.19
N ARG A 23 8.68 0.19 -6.93
CA ARG A 23 9.64 0.95 -6.13
C ARG A 23 10.88 0.07 -6.00
N VAL A 24 11.95 0.47 -6.67
CA VAL A 24 13.18 -0.31 -6.73
C VAL A 24 14.23 0.32 -5.84
N LEU A 25 14.81 -0.45 -4.92
CA LEU A 25 16.02 -0.10 -4.18
C LEU A 25 17.18 -0.96 -4.65
N LYS A 26 18.35 -0.36 -4.84
CA LYS A 26 19.55 -1.02 -5.33
C LYS A 26 20.75 -0.71 -4.45
N TYR A 27 21.38 -1.74 -3.91
CA TYR A 27 22.61 -1.60 -3.14
C TYR A 27 23.57 -2.78 -3.38
N GLY A 28 24.72 -2.51 -4.01
CA GLY A 28 25.74 -3.52 -4.31
C GLY A 28 25.18 -4.71 -5.09
N PRO A 29 25.24 -5.97 -4.59
CA PRO A 29 24.63 -7.14 -5.23
C PRO A 29 23.14 -7.36 -4.88
N ILE A 30 22.58 -6.56 -3.96
CA ILE A 30 21.19 -6.65 -3.52
C ILE A 30 20.34 -5.68 -4.35
N PHE A 31 19.12 -6.08 -4.67
CA PHE A 31 18.07 -5.15 -5.07
C PHE A 31 16.72 -5.62 -4.51
N ALA A 32 15.82 -4.68 -4.28
CA ALA A 32 14.48 -4.94 -3.82
C ALA A 32 13.48 -4.25 -4.76
N VAL A 33 12.39 -4.95 -5.06
CA VAL A 33 11.28 -4.46 -5.88
C VAL A 33 10.03 -4.57 -5.02
N PHE A 34 9.39 -3.44 -4.76
CA PHE A 34 8.13 -3.33 -4.04
C PHE A 34 7.06 -2.73 -4.94
N ASP A 35 5.81 -2.95 -4.58
CA ASP A 35 4.75 -2.11 -5.09
C ASP A 35 4.77 -0.72 -4.43
N ARG A 36 3.84 0.16 -4.81
CA ARG A 36 3.78 1.55 -4.28
C ARG A 36 3.42 1.66 -2.80
N TYR A 37 2.93 0.61 -2.15
CA TYR A 37 2.60 0.59 -0.72
C TYR A 37 3.72 -0.04 0.11
N GLY A 38 4.74 -0.60 -0.54
CA GLY A 38 5.84 -1.30 0.11
C GLY A 38 5.56 -2.77 0.37
N ASP A 39 4.58 -3.34 -0.32
CA ASP A 39 4.35 -4.78 -0.29
C ASP A 39 5.18 -5.48 -1.39
N VAL A 40 5.40 -6.76 -1.16
CA VAL A 40 5.89 -7.75 -2.11
C VAL A 40 4.79 -8.77 -2.24
N GLU A 41 4.13 -8.80 -3.39
CA GLU A 41 3.08 -9.75 -3.72
C GLU A 41 3.54 -10.68 -4.83
N THR A 42 3.03 -11.91 -4.82
CA THR A 42 3.29 -12.89 -5.89
C THR A 42 2.33 -12.73 -7.08
N ILE A 43 1.44 -11.74 -7.03
CA ILE A 43 0.38 -11.50 -8.01
C ILE A 43 0.96 -10.73 -9.21
N GLY A 44 0.46 -11.01 -10.43
CA GLY A 44 0.89 -10.34 -11.66
C GLY A 44 2.12 -10.99 -12.31
N LEU A 45 3.08 -10.19 -12.77
CA LEU A 45 4.35 -10.69 -13.33
C LEU A 45 5.27 -11.29 -12.26
N GLY A 46 4.92 -11.10 -10.97
CA GLY A 46 5.65 -11.64 -9.83
C GLY A 46 7.08 -11.14 -9.78
N GLU A 47 7.35 -9.90 -10.19
CA GLU A 47 8.70 -9.30 -10.24
C GLU A 47 9.15 -8.76 -8.87
N GLU A 48 8.20 -8.60 -7.96
CA GLU A 48 8.43 -8.09 -6.61
C GLU A 48 9.24 -9.09 -5.77
N GLY A 49 10.09 -8.55 -4.90
CA GLY A 49 10.91 -9.34 -4.00
C GLY A 49 12.24 -8.69 -3.64
N ILE A 50 12.96 -9.34 -2.74
CA ILE A 50 14.34 -8.98 -2.40
C ILE A 50 15.26 -10.03 -3.02
N PHE A 51 16.24 -9.56 -3.76
CA PHE A 51 17.14 -10.37 -4.55
C PHE A 51 18.58 -10.14 -4.13
N TYR A 52 19.37 -11.21 -4.11
CA TYR A 52 20.82 -11.16 -3.92
C TYR A 52 21.47 -12.08 -4.95
N GLN A 53 22.38 -11.53 -5.77
CA GLN A 53 23.10 -12.26 -6.81
C GLN A 53 22.17 -13.07 -7.76
N GLY A 54 21.01 -12.51 -8.11
CA GLY A 54 20.04 -13.13 -9.03
C GLY A 54 19.05 -14.10 -8.39
N THR A 55 19.22 -14.44 -7.11
CA THR A 55 18.28 -15.30 -6.37
C THR A 55 17.29 -14.45 -5.58
N ARG A 56 15.99 -14.77 -5.65
CA ARG A 56 14.95 -14.15 -4.82
C ARG A 56 14.96 -14.77 -3.42
N PHE A 57 15.21 -13.96 -2.40
CA PHE A 57 15.24 -14.35 -0.98
C PHE A 57 13.96 -13.98 -0.23
N LEU A 58 13.24 -12.95 -0.68
CA LEU A 58 11.91 -12.60 -0.17
C LEU A 58 10.95 -12.54 -1.35
N SER A 59 9.86 -13.29 -1.28
CA SER A 59 8.85 -13.38 -2.35
C SER A 59 7.48 -12.91 -1.93
N GLU A 60 7.26 -12.64 -0.64
CA GLU A 60 5.99 -12.15 -0.12
C GLU A 60 6.21 -11.31 1.14
N LEU A 61 5.58 -10.15 1.19
CA LEU A 61 5.54 -9.24 2.33
C LEU A 61 4.32 -8.34 2.14
N ALA A 62 3.31 -8.48 2.99
CA ALA A 62 2.12 -7.66 2.89
C ALA A 62 1.71 -7.12 4.27
N LEU A 63 1.28 -5.85 4.33
CA LEU A 63 0.71 -5.26 5.54
C LEU A 63 -0.81 -5.16 5.44
N PHE A 64 -1.48 -5.66 6.46
CA PHE A 64 -2.92 -5.52 6.65
C PHE A 64 -3.24 -4.90 8.00
N LEU A 65 -4.29 -4.08 8.04
CA LEU A 65 -4.95 -3.66 9.26
C LEU A 65 -6.33 -4.34 9.31
N GLY A 66 -6.48 -5.28 10.24
CA GLY A 66 -7.61 -6.22 10.19
C GLY A 66 -7.57 -7.03 8.90
N ASN A 67 -8.67 -7.03 8.15
CA ASN A 67 -8.79 -7.75 6.88
C ASN A 67 -8.63 -6.83 5.66
N SER A 68 -8.04 -5.65 5.82
CA SER A 68 -7.95 -4.64 4.78
C SER A 68 -6.53 -4.12 4.62
N ARG A 69 -6.14 -3.90 3.37
CA ARG A 69 -4.93 -3.18 3.05
C ARG A 69 -5.06 -1.72 3.47
N PRO A 70 -4.03 -1.11 4.06
CA PRO A 70 -4.03 0.32 4.33
C PRO A 70 -4.25 1.15 3.06
N LEU A 71 -4.80 2.35 3.24
CA LEU A 71 -4.92 3.37 2.20
C LEU A 71 -3.57 4.06 2.01
N LEU A 72 -3.11 4.20 0.77
CA LEU A 72 -1.88 4.93 0.47
C LEU A 72 -2.13 6.44 0.52
N LEU A 73 -1.33 7.16 1.32
CA LEU A 73 -1.28 8.62 1.34
C LEU A 73 -0.20 9.13 0.38
N SER A 74 1.01 8.61 0.53
CA SER A 74 2.17 8.94 -0.32
C SER A 74 3.17 7.82 -0.35
N SER A 75 3.94 7.72 -1.43
CA SER A 75 5.16 6.92 -1.43
C SER A 75 6.24 7.52 -2.31
N THR A 76 7.48 7.42 -1.86
CA THR A 76 8.62 8.05 -2.52
C THR A 76 9.87 7.20 -2.39
N VAL A 77 10.72 7.26 -3.41
CA VAL A 77 12.10 6.77 -3.33
C VAL A 77 12.99 8.01 -3.31
N ARG A 78 13.93 8.07 -2.37
CA ARG A 78 14.92 9.14 -2.36
C ARG A 78 15.68 9.19 -3.68
N GLU A 79 16.10 10.39 -4.07
CA GLU A 79 16.83 10.61 -5.33
C GLU A 79 18.12 9.78 -5.41
N ASP A 80 18.78 9.55 -4.27
CA ASP A 80 19.98 8.73 -4.15
C ASP A 80 19.71 7.22 -4.08
N ASN A 81 18.45 6.79 -4.22
CA ASN A 81 17.99 5.41 -4.14
C ASN A 81 18.31 4.71 -2.79
N SER A 82 18.64 5.46 -1.74
CA SER A 82 19.01 4.90 -0.43
C SER A 82 17.82 4.47 0.41
N LEU A 83 16.63 5.00 0.14
CA LEU A 83 15.45 4.80 0.96
C LEU A 83 14.18 4.87 0.11
N PHE A 84 13.30 3.92 0.36
CA PHE A 84 11.91 3.97 -0.07
C PHE A 84 11.05 4.15 1.18
N THR A 85 10.08 5.05 1.13
CA THR A 85 9.09 5.22 2.19
C THR A 85 7.67 5.21 1.64
N ALA A 86 6.75 4.64 2.39
CA ALA A 86 5.32 4.70 2.14
C ALA A 86 4.58 5.16 3.40
N ASP A 87 3.82 6.24 3.27
CA ASP A 87 2.91 6.72 4.29
C ASP A 87 1.50 6.21 3.98
N LEU A 88 0.93 5.51 4.95
CA LEU A 88 -0.33 4.78 4.85
C LEU A 88 -1.26 5.21 5.98
N THR A 89 -2.56 4.97 5.78
CA THR A 89 -3.57 5.12 6.82
C THR A 89 -4.59 4.00 6.81
N ASN A 90 -5.36 3.85 7.88
CA ASN A 90 -6.36 2.81 8.00
C ASN A 90 -7.69 3.16 7.31
N VAL A 91 -8.40 2.13 6.86
CA VAL A 91 -9.85 2.18 6.67
C VAL A 91 -10.56 2.11 8.02
N ASP A 92 -11.89 2.27 8.05
CA ASP A 92 -12.66 1.98 9.27
C ASP A 92 -12.40 0.53 9.71
N LEU A 93 -11.92 0.34 10.95
CA LEU A 93 -11.75 -0.98 11.53
C LEU A 93 -12.95 -1.29 12.41
N LEU A 94 -13.59 -2.41 12.12
CA LEU A 94 -14.82 -2.82 12.78
C LEU A 94 -14.55 -3.94 13.79
N GLU A 95 -15.22 -3.84 14.94
CA GLU A 95 -15.37 -4.93 15.89
C GLU A 95 -16.87 -5.11 16.15
N ASN A 96 -17.40 -6.33 16.01
CA ASN A 96 -18.84 -6.60 16.16
C ASN A 96 -19.75 -5.66 15.34
N GLN A 97 -19.35 -5.35 14.10
CA GLN A 97 -20.04 -4.42 13.18
C GLN A 97 -20.09 -2.95 13.64
N GLN A 98 -19.37 -2.59 14.69
CA GLN A 98 -19.19 -1.21 15.14
C GLN A 98 -17.80 -0.71 14.78
N ILE A 99 -17.70 0.55 14.35
CA ILE A 99 -16.41 1.18 14.04
C ILE A 99 -15.68 1.43 15.37
N THR A 100 -14.61 0.68 15.61
CA THR A 100 -13.76 0.85 16.80
C THR A 100 -12.61 1.81 16.52
N ILE A 101 -12.08 1.81 15.29
CA ILE A 101 -11.03 2.73 14.87
C ILE A 101 -11.50 3.42 13.58
N PRO A 102 -11.83 4.72 13.64
CA PRO A 102 -12.26 5.47 12.48
C PRO A 102 -11.19 5.52 11.38
N ARG A 103 -11.60 5.53 10.12
CA ARG A 103 -10.75 5.76 8.96
C ARG A 103 -9.89 7.01 9.15
N GLY A 104 -8.63 6.94 8.74
CA GLY A 104 -7.74 8.11 8.76
C GLY A 104 -7.15 8.43 10.14
N SER A 105 -7.49 7.65 11.19
CA SER A 105 -7.04 7.92 12.55
C SER A 105 -5.67 7.32 12.89
N LEU A 106 -5.21 6.34 12.10
CA LEU A 106 -3.89 5.76 12.21
C LEU A 106 -2.99 6.25 11.08
N HIS A 107 -1.79 6.71 11.41
CA HIS A 107 -0.72 6.97 10.45
C HIS A 107 0.33 5.86 10.57
N ILE A 108 0.71 5.28 9.44
CA ILE A 108 1.73 4.22 9.35
C ILE A 108 2.79 4.69 8.36
N THR A 109 4.05 4.65 8.75
CA THR A 109 5.18 4.86 7.84
C THR A 109 5.96 3.56 7.75
N ARG A 110 6.27 3.14 6.52
CA ARG A 110 7.15 2.01 6.21
C ARG A 110 8.31 2.48 5.36
#